data_AF-A0A2K2G1C5-F1
#
_entry.id   AF-A0A2K2G1C5-F1
#
_cell.length_a   1.000
_cell.length_b   1.000
_cell.length_c   1.000
_cell.angle_alpha   90.00
_cell.angle_beta   90.00
_cell.angle_gamma   90.00
#
_symmetry.space_group_name_H-M   'P 1'
#
loop_
_entity.id
_entity.type
_entity.pdbx_description
1 polymer ?
#
loop_
_entity_poly.entity_id
_entity_poly.type
_entity_poly.pdbx_seq_one_letter_code
_entity_poly.pdbx_strand_id
1 'polypeptide(L)' 'MVHFLVMAIDRGLTASEILTLPFYHPTFEEGLKPALREICLRTGGPVAMERDDGFLAGA' A
#
# COMPACT_ATOMS: atom_id res chain seq x y z
N MET A 1 -12.14 0.73 -2.76
CA MET A 1 -11.15 1.68 -3.34
C MET A 1 -11.40 3.12 -2.91
N VAL A 2 -12.47 3.77 -3.37
CA VAL A 2 -12.66 5.22 -3.15
C VAL A 2 -12.71 5.57 -1.66
N HIS A 3 -13.46 4.83 -0.85
CA HIS A 3 -13.51 5.06 0.60
C HIS A 3 -12.17 4.88 1.31
N PHE A 4 -11.31 3.97 0.82
CA PHE A 4 -9.96 3.80 1.35
C PHE A 4 -9.09 5.02 1.06
N LEU A 5 -9.12 5.54 -0.17
CA LEU A 5 -8.38 6.75 -0.54
C LEU A 5 -8.91 7.99 0.17
N VAL A 6 -10.23 8.12 0.31
CA VAL A 6 -10.84 9.22 1.09
C VAL A 6 -10.35 9.17 2.54
N MET A 7 -10.35 8.00 3.17
CA MET A 7 -9.82 7.83 4.53
C MET A 7 -8.33 8.16 4.63
N ALA A 8 -7.53 7.74 3.64
CA ALA A 8 -6.09 8.02 3.63
C ALA A 8 -5.80 9.52 3.50
N ILE A 9 -6.58 10.22 2.68
CA ILE A 9 -6.48 11.68 2.51
C ILE A 9 -6.95 12.41 3.77
N ASP A 10 -8.09 12.01 4.34
CA ASP A 10 -8.64 12.58 5.58
C ASP A 10 -7.66 12.47 6.76
N ARG A 11 -6.94 11.34 6.83
CA ARG A 11 -5.90 11.09 7.84
C ARG A 11 -4.52 11.64 7.49
N GLY A 12 -4.35 12.26 6.31
CA GLY A 12 -3.07 12.82 5.87
C GLY A 12 -1.96 11.79 5.69
N LEU A 13 -2.29 10.55 5.33
CA LEU A 13 -1.31 9.46 5.19
C LEU A 13 -0.41 9.67 3.98
N THR A 14 0.88 9.41 4.15
CA THR A 14 1.86 9.38 3.05
C THR A 14 1.75 8.09 2.25
N ALA A 15 2.24 8.10 1.00
CA ALA A 15 2.30 6.90 0.16
C ALA A 15 3.07 5.75 0.84
N SER A 16 4.14 6.07 1.57
CA SER A 16 4.93 5.12 2.36
C SER A 16 4.12 4.49 3.50
N GLU A 17 3.30 5.27 4.20
CA GLU A 17 2.44 4.76 5.28
C GLU A 17 1.31 3.88 4.72
N ILE A 18 0.70 4.29 3.60
CA ILE A 18 -0.35 3.51 2.93
C ILE A 18 0.19 2.13 2.53
N LEU A 19 1.43 2.03 2.06
CA LEU A 19 2.08 0.76 1.73
C LEU A 19 2.31 -0.17 2.93
N THR A 20 2.21 0.32 4.16
CA THR A 20 2.31 -0.50 5.39
C THR A 20 0.97 -1.05 5.86
N LEU A 21 -0.15 -0.55 5.31
CA LEU A 21 -1.49 -1.04 5.60
C LEU A 21 -1.75 -2.38 4.90
N PRO A 22 -2.66 -3.22 5.43
CA PRO A 22 -2.93 -4.51 4.83
C PRO A 22 -3.59 -4.37 3.45
N PHE A 23 -2.96 -4.96 2.44
CA PHE A 23 -3.55 -5.18 1.13
C PHE A 23 -3.93 -6.66 1.02
N TYR A 24 -5.23 -6.95 1.11
CA TYR A 24 -5.69 -8.32 1.00
C TYR A 24 -5.46 -8.88 -0.40
N HIS A 25 -5.19 -10.18 -0.47
CA HIS A 25 -5.03 -10.93 -1.71
C HIS A 25 -6.18 -11.96 -1.85
N PRO A 26 -6.84 -12.11 -3.02
CA PRO A 26 -6.70 -11.32 -4.25
C PRO A 26 -7.71 -10.14 -4.30
N THR A 27 -7.22 -8.90 -4.48
CA THR A 27 -8.05 -7.68 -4.58
C THR A 27 -7.54 -6.69 -5.63
N PHE A 28 -8.41 -5.76 -6.06
CA PHE A 28 -8.04 -4.72 -7.03
C PHE A 28 -7.10 -3.66 -6.44
N GLU A 29 -7.16 -3.46 -5.12
CA GLU A 29 -6.34 -2.57 -4.33
C GLU A 29 -4.85 -2.79 -4.57
N GLU A 30 -4.45 -4.04 -4.79
CA GLU A 30 -3.06 -4.42 -5.02
C GLU A 30 -2.43 -3.68 -6.21
N GLY A 31 -3.24 -3.33 -7.22
CA GLY A 31 -2.81 -2.53 -8.37
C GLY A 31 -2.33 -1.13 -8.01
N LEU A 32 -2.63 -0.63 -6.80
CA LEU A 32 -2.14 0.65 -6.29
C LEU A 32 -0.70 0.58 -5.76
N LYS A 33 -0.22 -0.60 -5.33
CA LYS A 33 1.14 -0.78 -4.79
C LYS A 33 2.23 -0.22 -5.72
N PRO A 34 2.28 -0.52 -7.03
CA PRO A 34 3.31 0.05 -7.91
C PRO A 34 3.24 1.58 -8.02
N ALA A 35 2.03 2.16 -8.13
CA ALA A 35 1.87 3.61 -8.23
C ALA A 35 2.33 4.33 -6.95
N LEU A 36 1.98 3.79 -5.78
CA LEU A 36 2.40 4.34 -4.49
C LEU A 36 3.93 4.27 -4.29
N ARG A 37 4.56 3.18 -4.74
CA ARG A 37 6.03 3.06 -4.72
C ARG A 37 6.69 4.08 -5.64
N GLU A 38 6.13 4.33 -6.83
CA GLU A 38 6.64 5.37 -7.73
C GLU A 38 6.57 6.76 -7.08
N ILE A 39 5.47 7.05 -6.37
CA ILE A 39 5.34 8.31 -5.62
C ILE A 39 6.44 8.43 -4.57
N CYS A 40 6.70 7.39 -3.75
CA CYS A 40 7.78 7.41 -2.76
C CYS A 40 9.15 7.69 -3.40
N LEU A 41 9.45 7.04 -4.52
CA LEU A 41 10.71 7.23 -5.25
C LEU A 41 10.88 8.67 -5.73
N ARG A 42 9.81 9.28 -6.25
CA ARG A 42 9.84 10.66 -6.77
C ARG A 42 9.91 11.72 -5.68
N THR A 43 9.32 11.46 -4.51
CA THR A 43 9.29 12.40 -3.38
C THR A 43 10.45 12.23 -2.41
N GLY A 44 11.32 11.22 -2.62
CA GLY A 44 12.41 10.88 -1.70
C GLY A 44 11.92 10.23 -0.40
N GLY A 45 10.68 9.74 -0.38
CA GLY A 45 10.10 9.04 0.76
C GLY A 45 10.61 7.60 0.89
N PRO A 46 10.53 7.01 2.09
CA PRO A 46 10.94 5.62 2.29
C PRO A 46 10.05 4.68 1.46
N VAL A 47 10.66 3.83 0.64
CA VAL A 47 9.93 2.78 -0.07
C VAL A 47 9.70 1.65 0.91
N ALA A 48 8.46 1.48 1.38
CA ALA A 48 8.12 0.32 2.20
C ALA A 48 8.36 -0.96 1.38
N MET A 49 9.18 -1.87 1.93
CA MET A 49 9.46 -3.19 1.36
C MET A 49 8.14 -3.95 1.21
N GLU A 50 7.97 -4.69 0.11
CA GLU A 50 6.80 -5.54 -0.11
C GLU A 50 6.63 -6.50 1.07
N ARG A 51 5.52 -6.34 1.80
CA ARG A 51 5.05 -7.36 2.73
C ARG A 51 4.21 -8.33 1.91
N ASP A 52 4.74 -9.53 1.73
CA ASP A 52 4.01 -10.65 1.17
C ASP A 52 3.19 -11.26 2.31
N ASP A 53 2.02 -10.68 2.57
CA ASP A 53 1.09 -11.15 3.61
C ASP A 53 0.38 -12.48 3.19
N GLY A 54 0.84 -13.12 2.10
CA GLY A 54 0.18 -14.23 1.42
C GLY A 54 0.72 -15.64 1.69
N PHE A 55 1.74 -15.84 2.53
CA PHE A 55 2.26 -17.18 2.82
C PHE A 55 2.07 -17.63 4.27
N LEU A 56 1.02 -18.42 4.50
CA LEU A 56 1.00 -19.39 5.59
C LEU A 56 1.53 -20.73 5.03
N ALA A 57 2.80 -21.07 5.28
CA ALA A 57 3.25 -22.46 5.19
C ALA A 57 2.50 -23.26 6.26
N GLY A 58 1.41 -23.91 5.86
CA GLY A 58 0.57 -24.68 6.76
C GLY A 58 -0.67 -25.22 6.08
N ALA A 59 -0.47 -26.06 5.06
CA ALA A 59 -1.44 -27.04 4.56
C ALA A 59 -0.69 -28.34 4.23
#